data_AF-A0A193QIG2-F1
#
_entry.id   AF-A0A193QIG2-F1
#
_cell.length_a   1.000
_cell.length_b   1.000
_cell.length_c   1.000
_cell.angle_alpha   90.00
_cell.angle_beta   90.00
_cell.angle_gamma   90.00
#
_symmetry.space_group_name_H-M   'P 1'
#
loop_
_entity.id
_entity.type
_entity.pdbx_description
1 polymer ?
#
loop_
_entity_poly.entity_id
_entity_poly.type
_entity_poly.pdbx_seq_one_letter_code
_entity_poly.pdbx_strand_id
1 'polypeptide(L)' 'MVQAESQFLVVEETIHGQPRWNQPAGHLEADKTLIEAAQRELWEESGIRALPQALLQIYQWIAPDNTPFLRFLFAI' A
#
# COMPACT_ATOMS: atom_id res chain seq x y z
N MET A 1 1.79 -1.26 -6.15
CA MET A 1 2.59 -0.39 -7.03
C MET A 1 1.73 -0.02 -8.20
N VAL A 2 1.41 1.27 -8.30
CA VAL A 2 0.67 1.83 -9.43
C VAL A 2 1.68 2.45 -10.37
N GLN A 3 1.67 2.03 -11.65
CA GLN A 3 2.60 2.53 -12.66
C GLN A 3 1.83 3.09 -13.86
N ALA A 4 2.13 4.34 -14.24
CA ALA A 4 1.62 4.95 -15.47
C ALA A 4 2.71 5.81 -16.10
N GLU A 5 2.80 5.84 -17.44
CA GLU A 5 3.71 6.73 -18.19
C GLU A 5 5.18 6.71 -17.69
N SER A 6 5.71 5.51 -17.45
CA SER A 6 7.06 5.28 -16.87
C SER A 6 7.30 5.91 -15.48
N GLN A 7 6.24 6.26 -14.76
CA GLN A 7 6.27 6.79 -13.41
C GLN A 7 5.53 5.88 -12.43
N PHE A 8 5.87 6.00 -11.15
CA PHE A 8 5.22 5.30 -10.05
C PHE A 8 4.53 6.29 -9.13
N LEU A 9 3.31 5.95 -8.71
CA LEU A 9 2.58 6.72 -7.71
C LEU A 9 3.20 6.50 -6.32
N VAL A 10 3.37 7.61 -5.60
CA VAL A 10 3.69 7.65 -4.17
C VAL A 10 2.74 8.60 -3.46
N VAL A 11 2.50 8.34 -2.19
CA VAL A 11 1.78 9.24 -1.28
C VAL A 11 2.76 9.80 -0.26
N GLU A 12 2.50 11.00 0.23
CA GLU A 12 3.28 11.62 1.29
C GLU A 12 2.51 11.58 2.60
N GLU A 13 3.11 10.96 3.61
CA GLU A 13 2.58 10.85 4.96
C GLU A 13 3.48 11.63 5.94
N THR A 14 2.89 12.20 6.99
CA THR A 14 3.65 12.83 8.07
C THR A 14 3.83 11.85 9.23
N ILE A 15 5.03 11.29 9.38
CA ILE A 15 5.37 10.35 10.46
C ILE A 15 6.38 11.02 11.40
N HIS A 16 6.07 11.08 12.69
CA HIS A 16 6.89 11.79 13.69
C HIS A 16 7.24 13.25 13.29
N GLY A 17 6.29 13.94 12.65
CA GLY A 17 6.47 15.33 12.20
C GLY A 17 7.37 15.49 10.98
N GLN A 18 7.72 14.42 10.27
CA GLN A 18 8.55 14.45 9.07
C GLN A 18 7.79 13.87 7.87
N PRO A 19 7.86 14.48 6.68
CA PRO A 19 7.28 13.92 5.47
C PRO A 19 8.04 12.65 5.08
N ARG A 20 7.28 11.61 4.73
CA ARG A 20 7.78 10.31 4.27
C ARG A 20 6.98 9.90 3.05
N TRP A 21 7.66 9.31 2.07
CA TRP A 21 6.98 8.74 0.92
C TRP A 21 6.69 7.26 1.14
N ASN A 22 5.51 6.86 0.70
CA ASN A 22 5.06 5.48 0.72
C ASN A 22 4.34 5.14 -0.60
N GLN A 23 4.15 3.85 -0.88
CA GLN A 23 3.12 3.47 -1.85
C GLN A 23 1.76 3.56 -1.17
N PRO A 24 0.65 3.75 -1.91
CA PRO A 24 -0.68 3.64 -1.33
C PRO A 24 -0.83 2.31 -0.60
N ALA A 25 -1.03 2.35 0.71
CA ALA A 25 -0.93 1.17 1.57
C ALA A 25 -1.56 1.38 2.94
N GLY A 26 -2.18 0.32 3.46
CA GLY A 26 -2.66 0.31 4.83
C GLY A 26 -2.99 -1.09 5.33
N HIS A 27 -3.78 -1.15 6.40
CA HIS A 27 -4.04 -2.37 7.12
C HIS A 27 -5.18 -3.17 6.50
N LEU A 28 -5.09 -4.50 6.61
CA LEU A 28 -6.23 -5.37 6.33
C LEU A 28 -7.30 -5.15 7.41
N GLU A 29 -8.52 -4.85 6.99
CA GLU A 29 -9.68 -4.76 7.89
C GLU A 29 -10.38 -6.12 8.02
N ALA A 30 -11.14 -6.28 9.11
CA ALA A 30 -11.98 -7.46 9.31
C ALA A 30 -12.95 -7.65 8.12
N ASP A 31 -13.19 -8.91 7.77
CA ASP A 31 -14.13 -9.31 6.72
C ASP A 31 -13.83 -8.76 5.31
N LYS A 32 -12.60 -8.29 5.08
CA LYS A 32 -12.11 -7.88 3.75
C LYS A 32 -11.11 -8.88 3.20
N THR A 33 -11.16 -9.09 1.89
CA THR A 33 -10.07 -9.75 1.15
C THR A 33 -8.89 -8.80 0.98
N LEU A 34 -7.69 -9.36 0.72
CA LEU A 34 -6.50 -8.56 0.42
C LEU A 34 -6.68 -7.64 -0.80
N ILE A 35 -7.47 -8.09 -1.78
CA ILE A 35 -7.75 -7.33 -3.00
C ILE A 35 -8.66 -6.14 -2.69
N GLU A 36 -9.71 -6.34 -1.89
CA GLU A 36 -10.59 -5.25 -1.45
C GLU A 36 -9.84 -4.22 -0.60
N ALA A 37 -8.96 -4.68 0.30
CA ALA A 37 -8.12 -3.78 1.08
C ALA A 37 -7.19 -2.95 0.18
N ALA A 38 -6.49 -3.57 -0.77
CA ALA A 38 -5.62 -2.83 -1.70
C ALA A 38 -6.37 -1.79 -2.54
N GLN A 39 -7.61 -2.08 -2.95
CA GLN A 39 -8.47 -1.12 -3.66
C GLN A 39 -8.93 0.02 -2.76
N ARG A 40 -9.33 -0.29 -1.52
CA ARG A 40 -9.75 0.72 -0.53
C ARG A 40 -8.63 1.70 -0.26
N GLU A 41 -7.45 1.20 0.10
CA GLU A 41 -6.28 2.03 0.42
C GLU A 41 -5.86 2.90 -0.77
N LEU A 42 -5.86 2.35 -2.00
CA LEU A 42 -5.59 3.14 -3.20
C LEU A 42 -6.58 4.29 -3.36
N TRP A 43 -7.87 4.04 -3.13
CA TRP A 43 -8.88 5.09 -3.24
C TRP A 43 -8.76 6.14 -2.14
N GLU A 44 -8.57 5.72 -0.89
CA GLU A 44 -8.51 6.62 0.27
C GLU A 44 -7.31 7.56 0.22
N GLU A 45 -6.16 7.07 -0.21
CA GLU A 45 -4.92 7.84 -0.16
C GLU A 45 -4.61 8.60 -1.46
N SER A 46 -5.12 8.13 -2.60
CA SER A 46 -4.81 8.75 -3.90
C SER A 46 -6.02 9.15 -4.73
N GLY A 47 -7.25 8.79 -4.33
CA GLY A 47 -8.46 9.04 -5.11
C GLY A 47 -8.52 8.26 -6.43
N ILE A 48 -7.74 7.19 -6.60
CA ILE A 48 -7.73 6.38 -7.83
C ILE A 48 -8.56 5.12 -7.62
N ARG A 49 -9.36 4.76 -8.64
CA ARG A 49 -10.08 3.48 -8.67
C ARG A 49 -9.44 2.58 -9.72
N ALA A 50 -8.77 1.53 -9.26
CA ALA A 50 -8.15 0.53 -10.12
C ALA A 50 -8.14 -0.83 -9.40
N LEU A 51 -8.11 -1.92 -10.17
CA LEU A 51 -8.06 -3.29 -9.65
C LEU A 51 -6.60 -3.77 -9.59
N PRO A 52 -6.16 -4.40 -8.49
CA PRO A 52 -4.93 -5.19 -8.46
C PRO A 52 -4.89 -6.22 -9.61
N GLN A 53 -3.82 -6.19 -10.41
CA GLN A 53 -3.65 -7.04 -11.58
C GLN A 53 -2.86 -8.31 -11.28
N ALA A 54 -1.85 -8.20 -10.41
CA ALA A 54 -1.00 -9.32 -10.00
C ALA A 54 -0.45 -9.11 -8.58
N LEU A 55 -0.30 -10.20 -7.83
CA LEU A 55 0.53 -10.21 -6.62
C LEU A 55 2.00 -10.29 -7.06
N LEU A 56 2.79 -9.28 -6.72
CA LEU A 56 4.21 -9.24 -7.04
C LEU A 56 5.04 -9.96 -5.99
N GLN A 57 4.78 -9.69 -4.70
CA GLN A 57 5.59 -10.21 -3.61
C GLN A 57 4.84 -10.11 -2.27
N ILE A 58 5.20 -11.00 -1.35
CA ILE A 58 4.86 -10.89 0.07
C ILE A 58 6.15 -10.67 0.85
N TYR A 59 6.17 -9.63 1.68
CA TYR A 59 7.31 -9.31 2.55
C TYR A 59 6.94 -9.61 4.00
N GLN A 60 7.76 -10.39 4.68
CA GLN A 60 7.72 -10.52 6.13
C GLN A 60 8.83 -9.66 6.73
N TRP A 61 8.49 -8.75 7.62
CA TRP A 61 9.44 -7.79 8.18
C TRP A 61 9.06 -7.43 9.62
N ILE A 62 10.06 -7.09 10.44
CA ILE A 62 9.88 -6.54 11.78
C ILE A 62 10.38 -5.10 11.74
N ALA A 63 9.49 -4.15 11.99
CA ALA A 63 9.81 -2.73 11.99
C ALA A 63 10.71 -2.34 13.17
N PRO A 64 11.37 -1.15 13.15
CA PRO A 64 12.26 -0.71 14.23
C PRO A 64 11.58 -0.60 15.60
N ASP A 65 10.26 -0.46 15.63
CA ASP A 65 9.42 -0.45 16.83
C ASP A 65 9.01 -1.86 17.30
N ASN A 66 9.54 -2.91 16.66
CA ASN A 66 9.22 -4.33 16.83
C ASN A 66 7.83 -4.76 16.33
N THR A 67 7.12 -3.92 15.59
CA THR A 67 5.85 -4.31 14.98
C THR A 67 6.09 -5.33 13.86
N PRO A 68 5.52 -6.54 13.92
CA PRO A 68 5.65 -7.53 12.85
C PRO A 68 4.67 -7.23 11.72
N PHE A 69 5.17 -7.26 10.49
CA PHE A 69 4.39 -7.03 9.27
C PHE A 69 4.42 -8.22 8.33
N LEU A 70 3.27 -8.49 7.71
CA LEU A 70 3.16 -9.25 6.48
C LEU A 70 2.56 -8.33 5.41
N ARG A 71 3.39 -7.87 4.47
CA ARG A 71 3.00 -6.88 3.47
C ARG A 71 2.81 -7.54 2.10
N PHE A 72 1.63 -7.36 1.53
CA PHE A 72 1.27 -7.86 0.19
C PHE A 72 1.43 -6.74 -0.83
N LEU A 73 2.32 -6.94 -1.80
CA LEU A 73 2.59 -5.96 -2.85
C LEU A 73 1.90 -6.37 -4.14
N PHE A 74 0.94 -5.57 -4.59
CA PHE A 74 0.26 -5.77 -5.87
C PHE A 74 0.79 -4.88 -6.99
N ALA A 75 0.68 -5.32 -8.24
CA ALA A 75 0.83 -4.50 -9.44
C ALA A 75 -0.52 -3.90 -9.85
N ILE A 76 -0.51 -2.62 -10.20
CA ILE A 76 -1.65 -1.84 -10.70
C ILE A 76 -1.16 -0.98 -11.87
#